data_AF-A0A3P8DQE1-F1
#
_entry.id   AF-A0A3P8DQE1-F1
#
_cell.length_a   1.000
_cell.length_b   1.000
_cell.length_c   1.000
_cell.angle_alpha   90.00
_cell.angle_beta   90.00
_cell.angle_gamma   90.00
#
_symmetry.space_group_name_H-M   'P 1'
#
loop_
_entity.id
_entity.type
_entity.pdbx_description
1 polymer ?
#
loop_
_entity_poly.entity_id
_entity_poly.type
_entity_poly.pdbx_seq_one_letter_code
_entity_poly.pdbx_strand_id
1 'polypeptide(L)'
;MLNYLLLVSPNTTTFWNFKRKALLNNELSVDPELSRFILGLGTSYSISHYRSIDIHIYKIELDNLNVWLAKHPTDISGWSYLESVLDGLVSQSMVVSLSPISDDQKLLLENSTRIIQSYFEKVHDILELYPERECVWMFRRRLITFWIQLNRHKSSYNSNESIMKLLSQVEPLLPKTSDIITQLKSSKIYFTGFSFNEFLNWSYRNNLCEEPSTLKWTDMLSWRYLFWLSEYLSSLLKKLELIS
;
A
#
# COMPACT_ATOMS: atom_id res chain seq x y z
N MET A 1 4.30 25.80 -18.84
CA MET A 1 3.27 26.48 -18.02
C MET A 1 2.59 25.54 -17.03
N LEU A 2 2.18 24.32 -17.41
CA LEU A 2 1.51 23.38 -16.49
C LEU A 2 2.37 22.90 -15.30
N ASN A 3 3.65 22.58 -15.51
CA ASN A 3 4.58 22.28 -14.40
C ASN A 3 4.75 23.46 -13.44
N TYR A 4 4.64 24.70 -13.96
CA TYR A 4 4.68 25.93 -13.16
C TYR A 4 3.36 26.15 -12.39
N LEU A 5 2.21 25.78 -12.97
CA LEU A 5 0.90 25.82 -12.31
C LEU A 5 0.74 24.76 -11.21
N LEU A 6 1.36 23.58 -11.39
CA LEU A 6 1.49 22.56 -10.33
C LEU A 6 2.40 23.03 -9.19
N LEU A 7 3.37 23.90 -9.48
CA LEU A 7 4.21 24.57 -8.48
C LEU A 7 3.50 25.71 -7.73
N VAL A 8 2.53 26.38 -8.36
CA VAL A 8 1.87 27.59 -7.81
C VAL A 8 0.48 27.31 -7.19
N SER A 9 -0.27 26.30 -7.64
CA SER A 9 -1.58 25.94 -7.08
C SER A 9 -1.82 24.42 -7.06
N PRO A 10 -1.11 23.71 -6.16
CA PRO A 10 -0.94 22.25 -6.19
C PRO A 10 -2.18 21.44 -5.78
N ASN A 11 -3.11 22.04 -5.04
CA ASN A 11 -4.30 21.40 -4.48
C ASN A 11 -5.45 21.22 -5.50
N THR A 12 -5.20 21.54 -6.77
CA THR A 12 -6.25 21.48 -7.79
C THR A 12 -6.15 20.12 -8.50
N THR A 13 -7.04 19.19 -8.13
CA THR A 13 -7.19 17.86 -8.76
C THR A 13 -7.25 17.95 -10.29
N THR A 14 -7.78 19.07 -10.79
CA THR A 14 -7.86 19.43 -12.21
C THR A 14 -6.49 19.48 -12.88
N PHE A 15 -5.41 19.95 -12.23
CA PHE A 15 -4.10 20.07 -12.87
C PHE A 15 -3.38 18.72 -13.02
N TRP A 16 -3.50 17.82 -12.03
CA TRP A 16 -2.98 16.46 -12.14
C TRP A 16 -3.78 15.64 -13.15
N ASN A 17 -5.11 15.80 -13.19
CA ASN A 17 -5.96 15.21 -14.22
C ASN A 17 -5.69 15.77 -15.61
N PHE A 18 -5.41 17.07 -15.71
CA PHE A 18 -5.05 17.73 -16.96
C PHE A 18 -3.65 17.31 -17.42
N LYS A 19 -2.67 17.18 -16.52
CA LYS A 19 -1.34 16.63 -16.85
C LYS A 19 -1.45 15.21 -17.38
N ARG A 20 -2.27 14.35 -16.74
CA ARG A 20 -2.61 13.01 -17.25
C ARG A 20 -3.24 13.06 -18.64
N LYS A 21 -4.28 13.89 -18.86
CA LYS A 21 -4.97 14.01 -20.16
C LYS A 21 -4.09 14.61 -21.27
N ALA A 22 -3.34 15.66 -20.98
CA ALA A 22 -2.46 16.30 -21.95
C ALA A 22 -1.29 15.38 -22.33
N LEU A 23 -0.81 14.53 -21.43
CA LEU A 23 0.15 13.46 -21.78
C LEU A 23 -0.51 12.36 -22.63
N LEU A 24 -1.75 11.95 -22.32
CA LEU A 24 -2.53 10.99 -23.12
C LEU A 24 -2.78 11.47 -24.57
N ASN A 25 -2.91 12.78 -24.77
CA ASN A 25 -3.15 13.39 -26.07
C ASN A 25 -1.87 13.82 -26.81
N ASN A 26 -0.67 13.51 -26.29
CA ASN A 26 0.63 14.00 -26.82
C ASN A 26 0.79 15.53 -26.84
N GLU A 27 0.07 16.26 -25.97
CA GLU A 27 0.10 17.72 -25.88
C GLU A 27 1.22 18.24 -24.94
N LEU A 28 1.91 17.34 -24.23
CA LEU A 28 3.06 17.63 -23.37
C LEU A 28 4.28 16.81 -23.79
N SER A 29 5.37 17.47 -24.16
CA SER A 29 6.67 16.83 -24.38
C SER A 29 7.36 16.57 -23.05
N VAL A 30 7.45 15.30 -22.67
CA VAL A 30 8.27 14.78 -21.58
C VAL A 30 9.17 13.69 -22.21
N ASP A 31 10.28 13.33 -21.55
CA ASP A 31 11.12 12.20 -21.95
C ASP A 31 10.23 11.03 -22.43
N PRO A 32 10.49 10.43 -23.61
CA PRO A 32 9.64 9.39 -24.18
C PRO A 32 9.41 8.21 -23.23
N GLU A 33 10.38 7.87 -22.38
CA GLU A 33 10.29 6.76 -21.43
C GLU A 33 9.48 7.15 -20.19
N LEU A 34 9.64 8.37 -19.69
CA LEU A 34 8.81 8.91 -18.61
C LEU A 34 7.36 9.14 -19.06
N SER A 35 7.16 9.54 -20.31
CA SER A 35 5.84 9.61 -20.94
C SER A 35 5.19 8.23 -21.05
N ARG A 36 5.95 7.22 -21.53
CA ARG A 36 5.48 5.81 -21.58
C ARG A 36 5.18 5.25 -20.20
N PHE A 37 5.98 5.58 -19.19
CA PHE A 37 5.76 5.20 -17.81
C PHE A 37 4.43 5.75 -17.29
N ILE A 38 4.19 7.05 -17.44
CA ILE A 38 2.94 7.71 -17.00
C ILE A 38 1.72 7.20 -17.79
N LEU A 39 1.87 6.93 -19.09
CA LEU A 39 0.81 6.38 -19.94
C LEU A 39 0.48 4.91 -19.59
N GLY A 40 1.48 4.10 -19.22
CA GLY A 40 1.30 2.70 -18.81
C GLY A 40 0.60 2.52 -17.46
N LEU A 41 0.66 3.53 -16.57
CA LEU A 41 -0.09 3.56 -15.31
C LEU A 41 -1.61 3.76 -15.51
N GLY A 42 -2.06 4.20 -16.70
CA GLY A 42 -3.46 4.48 -17.02
C GLY A 42 -4.25 3.32 -17.63
N THR A 43 -3.58 2.25 -18.07
CA THR A 43 -4.22 1.08 -18.69
C THR A 43 -3.76 -0.21 -18.03
N SER A 44 -4.58 -0.74 -17.12
CA SER A 44 -4.39 -2.02 -16.43
C SER A 44 -4.31 -3.25 -17.36
N TYR A 45 -4.40 -3.08 -18.68
CA TYR A 45 -4.49 -4.15 -19.67
C TYR A 45 -3.31 -4.24 -20.66
N SER A 46 -2.26 -3.43 -20.55
CA SER A 46 -1.21 -3.40 -21.59
C SER A 46 0.23 -3.53 -21.07
N ILE A 47 0.44 -3.93 -19.82
CA ILE A 47 1.81 -4.15 -19.27
C ILE A 47 2.50 -5.36 -19.92
N SER A 48 1.75 -6.28 -20.55
CA SER A 48 2.31 -7.47 -21.20
C SER A 48 3.11 -7.19 -22.49
N HIS A 49 3.04 -5.98 -23.04
CA HIS A 49 3.74 -5.63 -24.29
C HIS A 49 4.96 -4.71 -24.10
N TYR A 50 5.16 -4.13 -22.92
CA TYR A 50 6.26 -3.19 -22.69
C TYR A 50 7.41 -3.88 -21.94
N ARG A 51 8.43 -4.27 -22.71
CA ARG A 51 9.73 -4.73 -22.19
C ARG A 51 10.30 -3.68 -21.22
N SER A 52 10.58 -4.13 -19.99
CA SER A 52 11.40 -3.50 -18.95
C SER A 52 11.39 -1.97 -18.92
N ILE A 53 10.50 -1.37 -18.13
CA ILE A 53 10.69 0.04 -17.71
C ILE A 53 11.92 0.08 -16.80
N ASP A 54 12.86 0.98 -17.08
CA ASP A 54 14.07 1.12 -16.28
C ASP A 54 13.73 1.52 -14.83
N ILE A 55 14.32 0.82 -13.86
CA ILE A 55 14.23 1.11 -12.43
C ILE A 55 14.67 2.55 -12.11
N HIS A 56 15.54 3.14 -12.93
CA HIS A 56 15.96 4.53 -12.79
C HIS A 56 14.79 5.51 -12.97
N ILE A 57 13.82 5.20 -13.83
CA ILE A 57 12.62 6.03 -14.04
C ILE A 57 11.74 6.02 -12.80
N TYR A 58 11.52 4.84 -12.21
CA TYR A 58 10.83 4.74 -10.92
C TYR A 58 11.56 5.51 -9.84
N LYS A 59 12.89 5.40 -9.78
CA LYS A 59 13.69 6.10 -8.77
C LYS A 59 13.52 7.61 -8.87
N ILE A 60 13.64 8.18 -10.07
CA ILE A 60 13.46 9.64 -10.28
C ILE A 60 12.05 10.08 -9.87
N GLU A 61 11.01 9.34 -10.28
CA GLU A 61 9.63 9.71 -9.95
C GLU A 61 9.35 9.57 -8.44
N LEU A 62 9.84 8.50 -7.82
CA LEU A 62 9.72 8.30 -6.38
C LEU A 62 10.48 9.38 -5.59
N ASP A 63 11.66 9.79 -6.03
CA ASP A 63 12.42 10.88 -5.39
C ASP A 63 11.67 12.21 -5.47
N ASN A 64 11.09 12.53 -6.63
CA ASN A 64 10.24 13.73 -6.80
C ASN A 64 9.00 13.66 -5.89
N LEU A 65 8.34 12.51 -5.83
CA LEU A 65 7.17 12.29 -4.98
C LEU A 65 7.51 12.38 -3.48
N ASN A 66 8.67 11.87 -3.08
CA ASN A 66 9.14 11.96 -1.71
C ASN A 66 9.35 13.43 -1.29
N VAL A 67 10.01 14.24 -2.13
CA VAL A 67 10.19 15.68 -1.89
C VAL A 67 8.84 16.39 -1.79
N TRP A 68 7.87 16.01 -2.63
CA TRP A 68 6.53 16.57 -2.61
C TRP A 68 5.77 16.22 -1.34
N LEU A 69 5.65 14.93 -1.02
CA LEU A 69 4.87 14.44 0.12
C LEU A 69 5.49 14.88 1.46
N ALA A 70 6.81 15.10 1.52
CA ALA A 70 7.44 15.72 2.67
C ALA A 70 6.94 17.15 2.93
N LYS A 71 6.63 17.91 1.87
CA LYS A 71 6.07 19.28 1.96
C LYS A 71 4.55 19.30 2.05
N HIS A 72 3.90 18.27 1.49
CA HIS A 72 2.45 18.16 1.35
C HIS A 72 1.95 16.80 1.84
N PRO A 73 2.14 16.46 3.13
CA PRO A 73 1.80 15.13 3.66
C PRO A 73 0.29 14.84 3.64
N THR A 74 -0.54 15.87 3.44
CA THR A 74 -2.00 15.77 3.38
C THR A 74 -2.56 15.70 1.96
N ASP A 75 -1.71 15.71 0.92
CA ASP A 75 -2.16 15.67 -0.46
C ASP A 75 -2.62 14.26 -0.86
N ILE A 76 -3.94 14.06 -0.81
CA ILE A 76 -4.60 12.81 -1.19
C ILE A 76 -4.22 12.40 -2.62
N SER A 77 -4.11 13.35 -3.55
CA SER A 77 -3.80 13.04 -4.95
C SER A 77 -2.36 12.58 -5.10
N GLY A 78 -1.43 13.17 -4.35
CA GLY A 78 -0.04 12.74 -4.27
C GLY A 78 0.10 11.32 -3.76
N TRP A 79 -0.63 10.96 -2.68
CA TRP A 79 -0.65 9.59 -2.15
C TRP A 79 -1.25 8.58 -3.13
N SER A 80 -2.35 8.92 -3.80
CA SER A 80 -2.96 8.06 -4.83
C SER A 80 -2.05 7.87 -6.04
N TYR A 81 -1.28 8.89 -6.41
CA TYR A 81 -0.32 8.77 -7.50
C TYR A 81 0.89 7.92 -7.11
N LEU A 82 1.41 8.09 -5.88
CA LEU A 82 2.44 7.22 -5.33
C LEU A 82 1.98 5.75 -5.31
N GLU A 83 0.75 5.48 -4.91
CA GLU A 83 0.16 4.13 -4.97
C GLU A 83 0.21 3.55 -6.39
N SER A 84 -0.20 4.33 -7.40
CA SER A 84 -0.16 3.90 -8.80
C SER A 84 1.27 3.59 -9.27
N VAL A 85 2.23 4.46 -8.95
CA VAL A 85 3.65 4.26 -9.26
C VAL A 85 4.16 2.96 -8.63
N LEU A 86 3.87 2.71 -7.35
CA LEU A 86 4.29 1.49 -6.66
C LEU A 86 3.59 0.23 -7.20
N ASP A 87 2.33 0.31 -7.58
CA ASP A 87 1.58 -0.80 -8.19
C ASP A 87 2.21 -1.24 -9.52
N GLY A 88 2.64 -0.27 -10.34
CA GLY A 88 3.41 -0.54 -11.56
C GLY A 88 4.73 -1.26 -11.28
N LEU A 89 5.48 -0.78 -10.28
CA LEU A 89 6.76 -1.36 -9.87
C LEU A 89 6.60 -2.82 -9.39
N VAL A 90 5.61 -3.06 -8.54
CA VAL A 90 5.31 -4.40 -8.00
C VAL A 90 4.85 -5.32 -9.13
N SER A 91 3.97 -4.87 -10.01
CA SER A 91 3.46 -5.67 -11.13
C SER A 91 4.60 -6.12 -12.05
N GLN A 92 5.53 -5.22 -12.40
CA GLN A 92 6.69 -5.56 -13.23
C GLN A 92 7.62 -6.54 -12.55
N SER A 93 7.80 -6.42 -11.23
CA SER A 93 8.60 -7.36 -10.45
C SER A 93 7.98 -8.77 -10.41
N MET A 94 6.65 -8.88 -10.52
CA MET A 94 5.91 -10.14 -10.42
C MET A 94 5.69 -10.86 -11.76
N VAL A 95 5.57 -10.14 -12.89
CA VAL A 95 5.38 -10.72 -14.26
C VAL A 95 6.52 -11.67 -14.66
N VAL A 96 7.60 -11.67 -13.89
CA VAL A 96 8.88 -12.27 -14.20
C VAL A 96 9.08 -13.66 -13.55
N SER A 97 8.16 -14.13 -12.71
CA SER A 97 8.31 -15.38 -11.94
C SER A 97 7.99 -16.68 -12.70
N LEU A 98 7.95 -16.68 -14.04
CA LEU A 98 7.53 -17.84 -14.88
C LEU A 98 8.65 -18.41 -15.79
N SER A 99 9.90 -17.97 -15.62
CA SER A 99 11.08 -18.42 -16.39
C SER A 99 12.30 -18.49 -15.45
N PRO A 100 13.42 -19.16 -15.77
CA PRO A 100 14.63 -19.07 -14.96
C PRO A 100 15.00 -17.59 -14.75
N ILE A 101 14.97 -17.18 -13.48
CA ILE A 101 15.15 -15.79 -13.06
C ILE A 101 16.55 -15.35 -13.49
N SER A 102 16.65 -14.36 -14.38
CA SER A 102 17.95 -13.74 -14.68
C SER A 102 18.42 -12.89 -13.50
N ASP A 103 19.73 -12.66 -13.38
CA ASP A 103 20.29 -11.87 -12.28
C ASP A 103 19.66 -10.46 -12.19
N ASP A 104 19.36 -9.85 -13.34
CA ASP A 104 18.69 -8.55 -13.43
C ASP A 104 17.27 -8.56 -12.82
N GLN A 105 16.57 -9.68 -12.95
CA GLN A 105 15.20 -9.85 -12.46
C GLN A 105 15.16 -10.05 -10.94
N LYS A 106 16.13 -10.82 -10.42
CA LYS A 106 16.34 -10.94 -8.98
C LYS A 106 16.68 -9.59 -8.36
N LEU A 107 17.53 -8.81 -9.04
CA LEU A 107 17.89 -7.46 -8.61
C LEU A 107 16.68 -6.52 -8.61
N LEU A 108 15.82 -6.56 -9.62
CA LEU A 108 14.58 -5.77 -9.67
C LEU A 108 13.64 -6.09 -8.50
N LEU A 109 13.46 -7.38 -8.20
CA LEU A 109 12.63 -7.84 -7.10
C LEU A 109 13.19 -7.42 -5.73
N GLU A 110 14.51 -7.55 -5.53
CA GLU A 110 15.19 -7.12 -4.31
C GLU A 110 15.08 -5.60 -4.11
N ASN A 111 15.32 -4.81 -5.16
CA ASN A 111 15.19 -3.36 -5.13
C ASN A 111 13.76 -2.92 -4.83
N SER A 112 12.78 -3.52 -5.50
CA SER A 112 11.36 -3.22 -5.26
C SER A 112 10.94 -3.57 -3.83
N THR A 113 11.43 -4.68 -3.29
CA THR A 113 11.19 -5.08 -1.90
C THR A 113 11.75 -4.03 -0.92
N ARG A 114 12.99 -3.57 -1.14
CA ARG A 114 13.61 -2.51 -0.31
C ARG A 114 12.86 -1.20 -0.39
N ILE A 115 12.39 -0.82 -1.59
CA ILE A 115 11.59 0.40 -1.79
C ILE A 115 10.29 0.31 -0.98
N ILE A 116 9.52 -0.77 -1.11
CA ILE A 116 8.28 -0.96 -0.35
C ILE A 116 8.55 -0.97 1.16
N GLN A 117 9.61 -1.64 1.61
CA GLN A 117 10.01 -1.62 3.02
C GLN A 117 10.24 -0.20 3.55
N SER A 118 10.98 0.63 2.80
CA SER A 118 11.24 2.02 3.20
C SER A 118 9.97 2.87 3.32
N TYR A 119 8.92 2.54 2.56
CA TYR A 119 7.64 3.24 2.67
C TYR A 119 6.84 2.85 3.91
N PHE A 120 7.06 1.67 4.51
CA PHE A 120 6.47 1.35 5.82
C PHE A 120 7.01 2.29 6.90
N GLU A 121 8.32 2.49 6.94
CA GLU A 121 8.98 3.40 7.88
C GLU A 121 8.46 4.84 7.71
N LYS A 122 8.49 5.37 6.47
CA LYS A 122 7.98 6.73 6.18
C LYS A 122 6.51 6.91 6.58
N VAL A 123 5.66 5.93 6.27
CA VAL A 123 4.23 5.98 6.60
C VAL A 123 4.02 5.90 8.10
N HIS A 124 4.83 5.11 8.81
CA HIS A 124 4.78 5.04 10.25
C HIS A 124 5.11 6.40 10.88
N ASP A 125 6.22 7.03 10.49
CA ASP A 125 6.64 8.34 10.99
C ASP A 125 5.57 9.42 10.74
N ILE A 126 4.97 9.42 9.55
CA ILE A 126 3.91 10.38 9.20
C ILE A 126 2.66 10.15 10.05
N LEU A 127 2.30 8.91 10.33
CA LEU A 127 1.13 8.59 11.17
C LEU A 127 1.37 8.88 12.66
N GLU A 128 2.62 8.85 13.14
CA GLU A 128 2.94 9.32 14.50
C GLU A 128 2.73 10.83 14.64
N LEU A 129 3.09 11.60 13.60
CA LEU A 129 2.94 13.05 13.59
C LEU A 129 1.51 13.51 13.24
N TYR A 130 0.84 12.80 12.33
CA TYR A 130 -0.45 13.17 11.77
C TYR A 130 -1.43 11.98 11.73
N PRO A 131 -1.80 11.41 12.90
CA PRO A 131 -2.66 10.23 12.98
C PRO A 131 -4.08 10.46 12.42
N GLU A 132 -4.52 11.71 12.28
CA GLU A 132 -5.82 12.11 11.73
C GLU A 132 -5.93 11.91 10.20
N ARG A 133 -4.84 11.57 9.51
CA ARG A 133 -4.80 11.48 8.04
C ARG A 133 -5.26 10.13 7.53
N GLU A 134 -6.56 10.01 7.24
CA GLU A 134 -7.15 8.78 6.70
C GLU A 134 -6.49 8.29 5.41
N CYS A 135 -6.07 9.19 4.51
CA CYS A 135 -5.39 8.79 3.26
C CYS A 135 -4.07 8.02 3.51
N VAL A 136 -3.32 8.39 4.54
CA VAL A 136 -2.07 7.72 4.91
C VAL A 136 -2.36 6.34 5.51
N TRP A 137 -3.41 6.22 6.33
CA TRP A 137 -3.90 4.93 6.80
C TRP A 137 -4.35 4.02 5.65
N MET A 138 -5.06 4.56 4.65
CA MET A 138 -5.45 3.80 3.46
C MET A 138 -4.23 3.34 2.66
N PHE A 139 -3.23 4.20 2.48
CA PHE A 139 -1.99 3.85 1.79
C PHE A 139 -1.21 2.75 2.54
N ARG A 140 -1.16 2.78 3.89
CA ARG A 140 -0.58 1.71 4.71
C ARG A 140 -1.19 0.33 4.41
N ARG A 141 -2.51 0.27 4.21
CA ARG A 141 -3.21 -0.97 3.83
C ARG A 141 -2.72 -1.49 2.48
N ARG A 142 -2.46 -0.59 1.54
CA ARG A 142 -1.92 -0.94 0.23
C ARG A 142 -0.49 -1.45 0.31
N LEU A 143 0.36 -0.85 1.15
CA LEU A 143 1.73 -1.33 1.40
C LEU A 143 1.75 -2.79 1.88
N ILE A 144 0.85 -3.18 2.78
CA ILE A 144 0.71 -4.59 3.21
C ILE A 144 0.42 -5.52 2.03
N THR A 145 -0.44 -5.08 1.10
CA THR A 145 -0.77 -5.85 -0.10
C THR A 145 0.44 -6.00 -1.02
N PHE A 146 1.18 -4.92 -1.27
CA PHE A 146 2.42 -4.94 -2.05
C PHE A 146 3.50 -5.82 -1.42
N TRP A 147 3.69 -5.71 -0.10
CA TRP A 147 4.66 -6.50 0.65
C TRP A 147 4.39 -7.99 0.51
N ILE A 148 3.13 -8.38 0.69
CA ILE A 148 2.69 -9.77 0.52
C ILE A 148 2.96 -10.24 -0.91
N GLN A 149 2.55 -9.46 -1.92
CA GLN A 149 2.76 -9.82 -3.34
C GLN A 149 4.23 -10.06 -3.66
N LEU A 150 5.11 -9.11 -3.33
CA LEU A 150 6.55 -9.21 -3.60
C LEU A 150 7.19 -10.44 -2.93
N ASN A 151 6.69 -10.85 -1.77
CA ASN A 151 7.27 -11.95 -1.00
C ASN A 151 6.60 -13.32 -1.22
N ARG A 152 5.60 -13.45 -2.11
CA ARG A 152 4.90 -14.72 -2.37
C ARG A 152 5.80 -15.87 -2.84
N HIS A 153 6.88 -15.54 -3.54
CA HIS A 153 7.82 -16.52 -4.08
C HIS A 153 8.70 -17.17 -3.00
N LYS A 154 8.76 -16.59 -1.79
CA LYS A 154 9.51 -17.20 -0.68
C LYS A 154 8.80 -18.46 -0.24
N SER A 155 9.53 -19.59 -0.17
CA SER A 155 9.02 -20.93 0.20
C SER A 155 8.23 -20.97 1.52
N SER A 156 8.40 -19.96 2.37
CA SER A 156 7.66 -19.77 3.60
C SER A 156 6.18 -19.42 3.38
N TYR A 157 5.73 -18.91 2.23
CA TYR A 157 4.35 -18.41 2.06
C TYR A 157 3.22 -19.46 2.26
N ASN A 158 3.54 -20.74 2.36
CA ASN A 158 2.57 -21.84 2.44
C ASN A 158 1.97 -22.08 3.85
N SER A 159 2.32 -21.30 4.87
CA SER A 159 1.77 -21.47 6.22
C SER A 159 1.37 -20.15 6.87
N ASN A 160 0.36 -20.23 7.75
CA ASN A 160 -0.11 -19.10 8.55
C ASN A 160 1.04 -18.45 9.35
N GLU A 161 1.87 -19.27 10.02
CA GLU A 161 3.00 -18.81 10.83
C GLU A 161 4.01 -18.01 10.02
N SER A 162 4.25 -18.42 8.77
CA SER A 162 5.19 -17.74 7.90
C SER A 162 4.70 -16.38 7.40
N ILE A 163 3.40 -16.23 7.15
CA ILE A 163 2.83 -14.92 6.81
C ILE A 163 2.93 -13.96 8.00
N MET A 164 2.67 -14.45 9.21
CA MET A 164 2.83 -13.65 10.41
C MET A 164 4.30 -13.23 10.61
N LYS A 165 5.25 -14.14 10.41
CA LYS A 165 6.69 -13.86 10.45
C LYS A 165 7.17 -12.90 9.35
N LEU A 166 6.52 -12.92 8.19
CA LEU A 166 6.81 -12.00 7.09
C LEU A 166 6.34 -10.58 7.44
N LEU A 167 5.14 -10.45 7.99
CA LEU A 167 4.55 -9.16 8.34
C LEU A 167 5.16 -8.54 9.60
N SER A 168 5.65 -9.35 10.54
CA SER A 168 6.26 -8.85 11.78
C SER A 168 7.51 -7.99 11.54
N GLN A 169 8.09 -8.07 10.34
CA GLN A 169 9.24 -7.25 9.93
C GLN A 169 8.87 -5.81 9.58
N VAL A 170 7.60 -5.54 9.24
CA VAL A 170 7.17 -4.26 8.67
C VAL A 170 5.92 -3.66 9.33
N GLU A 171 5.13 -4.47 10.04
CA GLU A 171 3.85 -4.03 10.61
C GLU A 171 3.88 -4.05 12.15
N PRO A 172 4.15 -2.92 12.82
CA PRO A 172 4.22 -2.85 14.29
C PRO A 172 2.89 -3.12 15.00
N LEU A 173 1.73 -2.97 14.32
CA LEU A 173 0.43 -3.28 14.93
C LEU A 173 0.08 -4.78 14.84
N LEU A 174 0.92 -5.60 14.21
CA LEU A 174 0.68 -7.02 14.03
C LEU A 174 0.48 -7.80 15.34
N PRO A 175 1.22 -7.56 16.44
CA PRO A 175 0.97 -8.27 17.71
C PRO A 175 -0.46 -8.04 18.20
N LYS A 176 -0.91 -6.79 18.25
CA LYS A 176 -2.27 -6.43 18.65
C LYS A 176 -3.33 -7.03 17.72
N THR A 177 -3.08 -7.02 16.42
CA THR A 177 -3.93 -7.70 15.44
C THR A 177 -3.99 -9.21 15.65
N SER A 178 -2.87 -9.84 16.00
CA SER A 178 -2.79 -11.29 16.25
C SER A 178 -3.62 -11.69 17.46
N ASP A 179 -3.55 -10.89 18.53
CA ASP A 179 -4.35 -11.07 19.73
C ASP A 179 -5.85 -10.96 19.42
N ILE A 180 -6.24 -9.94 18.64
CA ILE A 180 -7.61 -9.76 18.15
C ILE A 180 -8.09 -10.99 17.37
N ILE A 181 -7.30 -11.46 16.39
CA ILE A 181 -7.66 -12.62 15.56
C ILE A 181 -7.83 -13.87 16.44
N THR A 182 -6.93 -14.08 17.40
CA THR A 182 -6.97 -15.22 18.32
C THR A 182 -8.23 -15.18 19.18
N GLN A 183 -8.57 -14.02 19.74
CA GLN A 183 -9.78 -13.86 20.55
C GLN A 183 -11.06 -14.03 19.73
N LEU A 184 -11.12 -13.49 18.50
CA LEU A 184 -12.26 -13.68 17.60
C LEU A 184 -12.46 -15.15 17.23
N LYS A 185 -11.38 -15.87 16.92
CA LYS A 185 -11.42 -17.33 16.69
C LYS A 185 -11.96 -18.07 17.92
N SER A 186 -11.49 -17.73 19.13
CA SER A 186 -11.95 -18.35 20.38
C SER A 186 -13.44 -18.08 20.66
N SER A 187 -13.93 -16.89 20.29
CA SER A 187 -15.34 -16.49 20.41
C SER A 187 -16.22 -17.03 19.28
N LYS A 188 -15.65 -17.77 18.30
CA LYS A 188 -16.34 -18.25 17.10
C LYS A 188 -17.00 -17.13 16.29
N ILE A 189 -16.42 -15.92 16.32
CA ILE A 189 -16.89 -14.77 15.56
C ILE A 189 -16.17 -14.74 14.22
N TYR A 190 -16.96 -14.64 13.15
CA TYR A 190 -16.45 -14.47 11.79
C TYR A 190 -16.70 -13.04 11.33
N PHE A 191 -15.76 -12.47 10.57
CA PHE A 191 -15.87 -11.09 10.08
C PHE A 191 -16.98 -10.86 9.05
N THR A 192 -17.54 -11.92 8.45
CA THR A 192 -18.67 -11.81 7.52
C THR A 192 -19.88 -11.21 8.22
N GLY A 193 -20.22 -9.96 7.88
CA GLY A 193 -21.32 -9.21 8.48
C GLY A 193 -20.99 -8.51 9.81
N PHE A 194 -19.73 -8.54 10.25
CA PHE A 194 -19.28 -7.90 11.49
C PHE A 194 -18.85 -6.46 11.20
N SER A 195 -19.70 -5.48 11.53
CA SER A 195 -19.45 -4.06 11.28
C SER A 195 -18.36 -3.49 12.20
N PHE A 196 -17.79 -2.35 11.82
CA PHE A 196 -16.79 -1.66 12.65
C PHE A 196 -17.31 -1.28 14.04
N ASN A 197 -18.58 -0.87 14.15
CA ASN A 197 -19.19 -0.53 15.43
C ASN A 197 -19.37 -1.75 16.33
N GLU A 198 -19.76 -2.89 15.75
CA GLU A 198 -19.84 -4.16 16.49
C GLU A 198 -18.45 -4.62 16.93
N PHE A 199 -17.44 -4.44 16.09
CA PHE A 199 -16.04 -4.71 16.43
C PHE A 199 -15.54 -3.84 17.59
N LEU A 200 -15.83 -2.53 17.61
CA LEU A 200 -15.43 -1.65 18.71
C LEU A 200 -16.12 -2.04 20.02
N ASN A 201 -17.43 -2.29 19.99
CA ASN A 201 -18.18 -2.73 21.16
C ASN A 201 -17.70 -4.09 21.68
N TRP A 202 -17.38 -5.02 20.77
CA TRP A 202 -16.79 -6.30 21.12
C TRP A 202 -15.39 -6.11 21.72
N SER A 203 -14.55 -5.25 21.15
CA SER A 203 -13.20 -4.97 21.65
C SER A 203 -13.24 -4.41 23.07
N TYR A 204 -14.18 -3.49 23.35
CA TYR A 204 -14.41 -2.97 24.70
C TYR A 204 -14.85 -4.05 25.68
N ARG A 205 -15.84 -4.88 25.30
CA ARG A 205 -16.32 -6.01 26.14
C ARG A 205 -15.23 -7.04 26.47
N ASN A 206 -14.18 -7.12 25.65
CA ASN A 206 -13.04 -8.02 25.85
C ASN A 206 -11.79 -7.30 26.40
N ASN A 207 -11.94 -6.08 26.92
CA ASN A 207 -10.86 -5.27 27.51
C ASN A 207 -9.68 -5.00 26.55
N LEU A 208 -9.93 -4.94 25.24
CA LEU A 208 -8.92 -4.63 24.24
C LEU A 208 -8.79 -3.12 23.99
N CYS A 209 -9.84 -2.36 24.27
CA CYS A 209 -9.89 -0.91 24.12
C CYS A 209 -10.62 -0.25 25.28
N GLU A 210 -10.41 1.06 25.43
CA GLU A 210 -11.21 1.91 26.30
C GLU A 210 -12.66 2.03 25.78
N GLU A 211 -13.54 2.64 26.58
CA GLU A 211 -14.94 2.82 26.20
C GLU A 211 -15.04 3.57 24.86
N PRO A 212 -15.77 3.05 23.84
CA PRO A 212 -15.76 3.64 22.50
C PRO A 212 -16.18 5.11 22.44
N SER A 213 -17.04 5.55 23.37
CA SER A 213 -17.50 6.95 23.51
C SER A 213 -16.39 7.92 23.93
N THR A 214 -15.31 7.41 24.53
CA THR A 214 -14.18 8.19 25.05
C THR A 214 -13.02 8.30 24.07
N LEU A 215 -13.02 7.48 23.01
CA LEU A 215 -11.96 7.46 22.00
C LEU A 215 -11.94 8.77 21.22
N LYS A 216 -10.74 9.35 21.04
CA LYS A 216 -10.58 10.46 20.11
C LYS A 216 -10.71 9.93 18.68
N TRP A 217 -11.12 10.80 17.76
CA TRP A 217 -11.21 10.47 16.33
C TRP A 217 -9.91 9.87 15.77
N THR A 218 -8.75 10.35 16.23
CA THR A 218 -7.43 9.82 15.86
C THR A 218 -7.24 8.37 16.30
N ASP A 219 -7.71 8.01 17.49
CA ASP A 219 -7.64 6.64 18.02
C ASP A 219 -8.59 5.73 17.23
N MET A 220 -9.76 6.25 16.83
CA MET A 220 -10.71 5.53 15.98
C MET A 220 -10.10 5.12 14.63
N LEU A 221 -9.21 5.93 14.04
CA LEU A 221 -8.54 5.58 12.78
C LEU A 221 -7.59 4.39 12.94
N SER A 222 -6.82 4.35 14.05
CA SER A 222 -5.99 3.19 14.40
C SER A 222 -6.84 1.94 14.61
N TRP A 223 -7.95 2.05 15.35
CA TRP A 223 -8.89 0.94 15.54
C TRP A 223 -9.54 0.48 14.24
N ARG A 224 -9.86 1.40 13.32
CA ARG A 224 -10.40 1.07 12.00
C ARG A 224 -9.35 0.39 11.12
N TYR A 225 -8.06 0.72 11.29
CA TYR A 225 -6.96 -0.01 10.67
C TYR A 225 -6.82 -1.43 11.25
N LEU A 226 -6.85 -1.57 12.58
CA LEU A 226 -6.82 -2.88 13.26
C LEU A 226 -7.99 -3.77 12.83
N PHE A 227 -9.21 -3.22 12.77
CA PHE A 227 -10.39 -3.91 12.27
C PHE A 227 -10.16 -4.47 10.86
N TRP A 228 -9.73 -3.61 9.94
CA TRP A 228 -9.44 -4.01 8.56
C TRP A 228 -8.32 -5.05 8.48
N LEU A 229 -7.23 -4.87 9.22
CA LEU A 229 -6.08 -5.76 9.17
C LEU A 229 -6.44 -7.14 9.75
N SER A 230 -7.19 -7.17 10.85
CA SER A 230 -7.71 -8.41 11.44
C SER A 230 -8.66 -9.14 10.48
N GLU A 231 -9.56 -8.42 9.80
CA GLU A 231 -10.46 -8.99 8.78
C GLU A 231 -9.66 -9.55 7.60
N TYR A 232 -8.75 -8.75 7.05
CA TYR A 232 -7.94 -9.11 5.89
C TYR A 232 -7.08 -10.35 6.18
N LEU A 233 -6.35 -10.36 7.30
CA LEU A 233 -5.51 -11.49 7.68
C LEU A 233 -6.34 -12.72 8.02
N SER A 234 -7.47 -12.59 8.73
CA SER A 234 -8.35 -13.75 9.00
C SER A 234 -8.83 -14.40 7.70
N SER A 235 -9.21 -13.59 6.70
CA SER A 235 -9.62 -14.08 5.39
C SER A 235 -8.47 -14.74 4.63
N LEU A 236 -7.28 -14.15 4.66
CA LEU A 236 -6.09 -14.68 4.02
C LEU A 236 -5.64 -16.02 4.62
N LEU A 237 -5.57 -16.10 5.96
CA LEU A 237 -5.14 -17.31 6.68
C LEU A 237 -6.15 -18.46 6.50
N LYS A 238 -7.46 -18.17 6.51
CA LYS A 238 -8.50 -19.17 6.24
C LYS A 238 -8.40 -19.76 4.83
N LYS A 239 -8.03 -18.96 3.83
CA LYS A 239 -7.84 -19.47 2.46
C LYS A 239 -6.68 -20.47 2.38
N LEU A 240 -5.64 -20.31 3.20
CA LEU A 240 -4.48 -21.21 3.21
C LEU A 240 -4.82 -22.52 3.94
N GLU A 241 -5.59 -22.46 5.04
CA GLU A 241 -6.08 -23.65 5.75
C GLU A 241 -6.96 -24.57 4.86
N LEU A 242 -7.61 -24.03 3.82
CA LEU A 242 -8.41 -24.81 2.86
C LEU A 242 -7.59 -25.46 1.74
N ILE A 243 -6.34 -25.01 1.55
CA ILE A 243 -5.45 -25.45 0.47
C ILE A 243 -4.40 -26.45 1.00
N SER A 244 -4.09 -26.38 2.30
CA SER A 244 -3.22 -27.34 3.04
C SER A 244 -3.97 -28.63 3.40
#